data_AF-A0A925B2V4-F1
#
_entry.id   AF-A0A925B2V4-F1
#
_cell.length_a   1.000
_cell.length_b   1.000
_cell.length_c   1.000
_cell.angle_alpha   90.00
_cell.angle_beta   90.00
_cell.angle_gamma   90.00
#
_symmetry.space_group_name_H-M   'P 1'
#
loop_
_entity.id
_entity.type
_entity.pdbx_description
1 polymer ?
#
loop_
_entity_poly.entity_id
_entity_poly.type
_entity_poly.pdbx_seq_one_letter_code
_entity_poly.pdbx_strand_id
1 'polypeptide(L)' 'AGTVCLTPDGVPLRADGDVDGRRGTFTAVDVDYGPIADDLFRVPSGYMQLSLPNFGRMR' A
#
# COMPACT_ATOMS: atom_id res chain seq x y z
N ALA A 1 10.57 3.98 12.63
CA ALA A 1 9.49 4.41 13.55
C ALA A 1 8.56 5.37 12.80
N GLY A 2 7.29 5.49 13.19
CA GLY A 2 6.36 6.33 12.45
C GLY A 2 5.06 6.60 13.20
N THR A 3 4.26 7.49 12.64
CA THR A 3 2.99 7.96 13.17
C THR A 3 1.91 7.86 12.09
N VAL A 4 0.71 7.44 12.48
CA VAL A 4 -0.47 7.41 11.60
C VAL A 4 -1.61 8.16 12.28
N CYS A 5 -2.28 9.03 11.53
CA CYS A 5 -3.51 9.68 11.92
C CYS A 5 -4.69 8.85 11.43
N LEU A 6 -5.51 8.37 12.35
CA LEU A 6 -6.68 7.55 12.08
C LEU A 6 -7.97 8.30 12.44
N THR A 7 -9.05 8.00 11.73
CA THR A 7 -10.41 8.27 12.20
C THR A 7 -10.77 7.34 13.38
N PRO A 8 -11.84 7.61 14.16
CA PRO A 8 -12.24 6.74 15.27
C PRO A 8 -12.58 5.29 14.85
N ASP A 9 -13.05 5.10 13.62
CA ASP A 9 -13.35 3.80 13.00
C ASP A 9 -12.13 3.17 12.32
N GLY A 10 -10.96 3.82 12.38
CA GLY A 10 -9.68 3.23 12.00
C GLY A 10 -9.22 3.52 10.57
N VAL A 11 -9.86 4.44 9.85
CA VAL A 11 -9.45 4.83 8.49
C VAL A 11 -8.22 5.76 8.56
N PRO A 12 -7.13 5.45 7.85
CA PRO A 12 -5.94 6.29 7.87
C PRO A 12 -6.06 7.50 6.95
N LEU A 13 -5.85 8.69 7.51
CA LEU A 13 -5.91 9.95 6.77
C LEU A 13 -4.53 10.51 6.42
N ARG A 14 -3.52 10.22 7.24
CA ARG A 14 -2.14 10.66 7.01
C ARG A 14 -1.17 9.72 7.71
N ALA A 15 -0.01 9.50 7.11
CA ALA A 15 1.12 8.86 7.79
C ALA A 15 2.44 9.53 7.45
N ASP A 16 3.39 9.40 8.37
CA ASP A 16 4.81 9.70 8.20
C ASP A 16 5.61 8.63 8.95
N GLY A 17 6.65 8.09 8.31
CA GLY A 17 7.50 7.12 8.96
C GLY A 17 8.79 6.86 8.21
N ASP A 18 9.72 6.24 8.92
CA ASP A 18 11.00 5.77 8.40
C ASP A 18 11.16 4.27 8.64
N VAL A 19 11.55 3.56 7.57
CA VAL A 19 11.92 2.14 7.58
C VAL A 19 13.24 2.00 6.81
N ASP A 20 14.27 1.45 7.46
CA ASP A 20 15.60 1.25 6.90
C ASP A 20 16.21 2.52 6.26
N GLY A 21 15.97 3.68 6.89
CA GLY A 21 16.46 4.98 6.40
C GLY A 21 15.68 5.53 5.20
N ARG A 22 14.57 4.90 4.82
CA ARG A 22 13.65 5.38 3.80
C ARG A 22 12.43 5.99 4.47
N ARG A 23 12.32 7.31 4.36
CA ARG A 23 11.14 8.05 4.79
C ARG A 23 10.03 7.96 3.75
N GLY A 24 8.82 7.66 4.20
CA GLY A 24 7.60 7.68 3.39
C GLY A 24 6.50 8.48 4.08
N THR A 25 5.69 9.18 3.29
CA THR A 25 4.52 9.91 3.77
C THR A 25 3.34 9.72 2.82
N PHE A 26 2.12 9.82 3.34
CA PHE A 26 0.92 9.95 2.52
C PHE A 26 -0.15 10.79 3.22
N THR A 27 -1.05 11.35 2.43
CA THR A 27 -2.27 12.05 2.88
C THR A 27 -3.42 11.60 2.00
N ALA A 28 -4.53 11.16 2.60
CA ALA A 28 -5.76 10.86 1.88
C ALA A 28 -6.39 12.16 1.37
N VAL A 29 -6.79 12.18 0.10
CA VAL A 29 -7.46 13.34 -0.52
C VAL A 29 -8.97 13.27 -0.42
N ASP A 30 -9.51 12.05 -0.40
CA ASP A 30 -10.94 11.75 -0.27
C ASP A 30 -11.09 10.35 0.36
N VAL A 31 -12.20 10.14 1.06
CA VAL A 31 -12.55 8.86 1.69
C VAL A 31 -14.01 8.56 1.38
N ASP A 32 -14.22 7.52 0.58
CA ASP A 32 -15.55 6.99 0.29
C ASP A 32 -15.80 5.71 1.09
N TYR A 33 -16.95 5.64 1.75
CA TYR A 33 -17.36 4.50 2.58
C TYR A 33 -18.43 3.70 1.86
N GLY A 34 -18.10 2.47 1.51
CA GLY A 34 -19.05 1.56 0.88
C GLY A 34 -18.41 0.26 0.41
N PRO A 35 -19.19 -0.60 -0.24
CA PRO A 35 -18.66 -1.76 -0.92
C PRO A 35 -17.67 -1.34 -2.01
N ILE A 36 -16.50 -1.96 -2.02
CA ILE A 36 -15.52 -1.79 -3.09
C ILE A 36 -15.88 -2.77 -4.22
N ALA A 37 -15.82 -2.32 -5.46
CA ALA A 37 -16.10 -3.18 -6.61
C ALA A 37 -15.03 -4.28 -6.75
N ASP A 38 -15.47 -5.54 -6.87
CA ASP A 38 -14.57 -6.71 -6.91
C ASP A 38 -13.59 -6.70 -8.10
N ASP A 39 -13.95 -6.01 -9.17
CA ASP A 39 -13.13 -5.90 -10.38
C ASP A 39 -11.90 -5.00 -10.21
N LEU A 40 -11.87 -4.13 -9.19
CA LEU A 40 -10.70 -3.34 -8.82
C LEU A 40 -9.51 -4.20 -8.39
N PHE A 41 -9.76 -5.43 -7.97
CA PHE A 41 -8.74 -6.41 -7.57
C PHE A 41 -8.39 -7.39 -8.69
N ARG A 42 -8.95 -7.23 -9.90
CA ARG A 42 -8.59 -8.04 -11.06
C ARG A 42 -7.37 -7.45 -11.73
N VAL A 43 -6.41 -8.32 -12.03
CA VAL A 43 -5.21 -7.93 -12.78
C VAL A 43 -5.64 -7.47 -14.18
N PRO A 44 -5.28 -6.24 -14.62
CA PRO A 44 -5.65 -5.76 -15.94
C PRO A 44 -5.00 -6.60 -17.06
N SER A 45 -5.59 -6.57 -18.25
CA SER A 45 -5.01 -7.23 -19.42
C SER A 45 -3.62 -6.66 -19.74
N GLY A 46 -2.71 -7.51 -20.23
CA GLY A 46 -1.34 -7.14 -20.54
C GLY A 46 -0.39 -7.10 -19.33
N TYR A 47 -0.90 -7.19 -18.11
CA TYR A 47 -0.06 -7.41 -16.92
C TYR A 47 0.27 -8.89 -16.80
N MET A 48 1.52 -9.17 -16.44
CA MET A 48 2.01 -10.52 -16.21
C MET A 48 2.58 -10.63 -14.81
N GLN A 49 2.33 -11.76 -14.16
CA GLN A 49 2.96 -12.07 -12.89
C GLN A 49 4.43 -12.40 -13.14
N LEU A 50 5.32 -11.53 -12.66
CA LEU A 50 6.75 -11.81 -12.67
C LEU A 50 7.07 -12.75 -11.50
N SER A 51 7.43 -13.99 -11.79
CA SER A 51 8.13 -14.83 -10.82
C SER A 51 9.59 -14.40 -10.81
N LEU A 52 9.94 -13.51 -9.88
CA LEU A 52 11.34 -13.17 -9.64
C LEU A 52 12.05 -14.41 -9.06
N PRO A 53 13.14 -14.89 -9.66
CA PRO A 53 13.92 -15.97 -9.06
C PRO A 53 14.42 -15.51 -7.69
N ASN A 54 14.45 -16.41 -6.72
CA ASN A 54 14.96 -16.12 -5.39
C ASN A 54 16.47 -15.82 -5.47
N PHE A 55 16.84 -14.54 -5.54
CA PHE A 55 18.23 -14.09 -5.64
C PHE A 55 19.04 -14.34 -4.36
N GLY A 56 18.45 -14.90 -3.30
CA GLY A 56 19.15 -15.28 -2.07
C GLY A 56 20.13 -16.46 -2.19
N ARG A 57 20.37 -17.01 -3.40
CA ARG A 57 21.26 -18.18 -3.61
C ARG A 57 22.27 -18.08 -4.75
N MET A 58 22.39 -16.95 -5.44
CA MET A 58 23.56 -16.71 -6.30
C MET A 58 24.63 -16.03 -5.46
N ARG A 59 25.43 -16.87 -4.80
CA ARG A 59 26.64 -16.51 -4.08
C ARG A 59 27.85 -16.84 -4.95
#